data_AF-A0A4Y9P2F3-F1
#
_entry.id   AF-A0A4Y9P2F3-F1
#
_cell.length_a   1.000
_cell.length_b   1.000
_cell.length_c   1.000
_cell.angle_alpha   90.00
_cell.angle_beta   90.00
_cell.angle_gamma   90.00
#
_symmetry.space_group_name_H-M   'P 1'
#
loop_
_entity.id
_entity.type
_entity.pdbx_description
1 polymer ?
#
loop_
_entity_poly.entity_id
_entity_poly.type
_entity_poly.pdbx_seq_one_letter_code
_entity_poly.pdbx_strand_id
1 'polypeptide(L)'
;MRARAVLLLGVAVAASAMSGLAALASPLCIKERTPFALSHDTVKWTMSIAPGAECVQGLRWSYMQIFNVSVVSGPSRGQLAVLGSGFRYSAEKQTRGTDKFTLLISGKNRQVAGTSTLEVEVNPD
;
A
#
# COMPACT_ATOMS: atom_id res chain seq x y z
N MET A 1 -50.43 1.45 -54.41
CA MET A 1 -49.15 0.74 -54.61
C MET A 1 -48.25 1.04 -53.41
N ARG A 2 -47.78 -0.04 -52.77
CA ARG A 2 -46.63 -0.24 -51.85
C ARG A 2 -46.12 0.90 -50.95
N ALA A 3 -46.06 0.52 -49.67
CA ALA A 3 -45.50 1.19 -48.50
C ALA A 3 -44.01 1.57 -48.63
N ARG A 4 -43.58 2.55 -47.80
CA ARG A 4 -42.28 2.55 -47.14
C ARG A 4 -42.42 3.22 -45.76
N ALA A 5 -42.58 2.39 -44.73
CA ALA A 5 -42.39 2.81 -43.35
C ALA A 5 -40.89 3.05 -43.14
N VAL A 6 -40.52 4.30 -42.88
CA VAL A 6 -39.14 4.65 -42.52
C VAL A 6 -38.95 4.26 -41.06
N LEU A 7 -38.20 3.18 -40.81
CA LEU A 7 -37.76 2.80 -39.47
C LEU A 7 -36.82 3.88 -38.94
N LEU A 8 -37.28 4.64 -37.95
CA LEU A 8 -36.41 5.44 -37.09
C LEU A 8 -35.69 4.49 -36.14
N LEU A 9 -34.43 4.15 -36.45
CA LEU A 9 -33.53 3.49 -35.51
C LEU A 9 -33.19 4.46 -34.38
N GLY A 10 -33.81 4.26 -33.22
CA GLY A 10 -33.46 4.95 -31.98
C GLY A 10 -32.05 4.55 -31.54
N VAL A 11 -31.16 5.52 -31.42
CA VAL A 11 -29.86 5.34 -30.78
C VAL A 11 -30.08 5.39 -29.27
N ALA A 12 -30.10 4.23 -28.62
CA ALA A 12 -30.08 4.15 -27.16
C ALA A 12 -28.66 4.48 -26.66
N VAL A 13 -28.46 5.71 -26.17
CA VAL A 13 -27.24 6.08 -25.44
C VAL A 13 -27.34 5.49 -24.04
N ALA A 14 -26.68 4.34 -23.81
CA ALA A 14 -26.52 3.78 -22.49
C ALA A 14 -25.53 4.65 -21.70
N ALA A 15 -26.03 5.53 -20.84
CA ALA A 15 -25.22 6.27 -19.87
C ALA A 15 -24.78 5.30 -18.76
N SER A 16 -23.57 4.74 -18.88
CA SER A 16 -22.95 3.97 -17.80
C SER A 16 -22.58 4.92 -16.66
N ALA A 17 -23.40 4.93 -15.61
CA ALA A 17 -23.06 5.55 -14.34
C ALA A 17 -21.87 4.80 -13.74
N MET A 18 -20.65 5.33 -13.95
CA MET A 18 -19.49 4.90 -13.19
C MET A 18 -19.70 5.34 -11.75
N SER A 19 -20.24 4.44 -10.92
CA SER A 19 -20.20 4.57 -9.47
C SER A 19 -18.73 4.69 -9.06
N GLY A 20 -18.25 5.93 -8.91
CA GLY A 20 -16.91 6.19 -8.43
C GLY A 20 -16.78 5.63 -7.02
N LEU A 21 -16.00 4.56 -6.85
CA LEU A 21 -15.50 4.17 -5.55
C LEU A 21 -14.75 5.38 -5.00
N ALA A 22 -15.31 6.02 -3.97
CA ALA A 22 -14.61 7.06 -3.24
C ALA A 22 -13.34 6.43 -2.67
N ALA A 23 -12.17 6.84 -3.19
CA ALA A 23 -10.89 6.42 -2.65
C ALA A 23 -10.70 7.13 -1.31
N LEU A 24 -11.06 6.44 -0.22
CA LEU A 24 -10.70 6.87 1.13
C LEU A 24 -9.21 6.60 1.31
N ALA A 25 -8.46 7.64 1.69
CA ALA A 25 -7.09 7.44 2.14
C ALA A 25 -7.11 6.57 3.40
N SER A 26 -6.29 5.52 3.45
CA SER A 26 -6.10 4.78 4.69
C SER A 26 -5.65 5.77 5.79
N PRO A 27 -6.24 5.72 6.98
CA PRO A 27 -5.75 6.49 8.11
C PRO A 27 -4.26 6.18 8.38
N LEU A 28 -3.55 7.11 9.00
CA LEU A 28 -2.14 6.93 9.35
C LEU A 28 -1.98 5.75 10.32
N CYS A 29 -1.58 4.60 9.79
CA CYS A 29 -1.34 3.37 10.55
C CYS A 29 -0.01 3.42 11.31
N ILE A 30 1.00 4.14 10.80
CA ILE A 30 2.32 4.25 11.45
C ILE A 30 2.31 5.38 12.46
N LYS A 31 2.52 5.05 13.75
CA LYS A 31 2.53 6.02 14.85
C LYS A 31 3.82 6.85 14.89
N GLU A 32 4.95 6.18 14.70
CA GLU A 32 6.27 6.82 14.70
C GLU A 32 7.08 6.35 13.49
N ARG A 33 7.50 7.30 12.66
CA ARG A 33 8.26 7.03 11.44
C ARG A 33 9.69 7.51 11.62
N THR A 34 10.51 6.69 12.27
CA THR A 34 11.94 6.97 12.40
C THR A 34 12.64 6.83 11.03
N PRO A 35 13.45 7.81 10.60
CA PRO A 35 14.16 7.70 9.33
C PRO A 35 15.21 6.58 9.36
N PHE A 36 15.34 5.86 8.25
CA PHE A 36 16.48 4.96 8.00
C PHE A 36 17.51 5.67 7.11
N ALA A 37 18.77 5.25 7.21
CA ALA A 37 19.91 5.99 6.64
C ALA A 37 20.39 5.44 5.29
N LEU A 38 19.97 4.22 4.91
CA LEU A 38 20.54 3.43 3.81
C LEU A 38 22.04 3.17 4.00
N SER A 39 22.43 2.83 5.22
CA SER A 39 23.83 2.62 5.61
C SER A 39 24.04 1.26 6.31
N HIS A 40 23.30 0.24 5.86
CA HIS A 40 23.21 -1.09 6.48
C HIS A 40 22.63 -1.07 7.91
N ASP A 41 21.83 -0.05 8.21
CA ASP A 41 21.11 0.12 9.46
C ASP A 41 19.84 -0.74 9.52
N THR A 42 19.46 -1.12 10.74
CA THR A 42 18.16 -1.74 11.04
C THR A 42 17.32 -0.76 11.84
N VAL A 43 16.12 -0.47 11.36
CA VAL A 43 15.18 0.47 11.99
C VAL A 43 13.90 -0.27 12.35
N LYS A 44 13.30 0.09 13.49
CA LYS A 44 12.06 -0.49 13.99
C LYS A 44 10.94 0.52 13.91
N TRP A 45 9.83 0.15 13.28
CA TRP A 45 8.59 0.91 13.26
C TRP A 45 7.47 0.14 13.96
N THR A 46 6.50 0.90 14.45
CA THR A 46 5.27 0.33 15.00
C THR A 46 4.07 0.94 14.29
N MET A 47 3.12 0.09 13.96
CA MET A 47 1.85 0.49 13.36
C MET A 47 0.68 -0.07 14.16
N SER A 48 -0.48 0.56 14.03
CA SER A 48 -1.73 0.04 14.58
C SER A 48 -2.82 0.00 13.51
N ILE A 49 -3.63 -1.05 13.54
CA ILE A 49 -4.61 -1.34 12.50
C ILE A 49 -5.80 -2.14 13.03
N ALA A 50 -7.01 -1.75 12.63
CA ALA A 50 -8.23 -2.51 12.89
C ALA A 50 -8.27 -3.85 12.11
N PRO A 51 -8.88 -4.92 12.66
CA PRO A 51 -9.04 -6.18 11.94
C PRO A 51 -9.75 -6.01 10.60
N GLY A 52 -9.21 -6.64 9.54
CA GLY A 52 -9.77 -6.55 8.19
C GLY A 52 -9.48 -5.24 7.44
N ALA A 53 -8.78 -4.28 8.06
CA ALA A 53 -8.41 -3.03 7.42
C ALA A 53 -7.10 -3.14 6.62
N GLU A 54 -6.84 -2.12 5.79
CA GLU A 54 -5.61 -2.01 5.01
C GLU A 54 -4.84 -0.73 5.32
N CYS A 55 -3.53 -0.87 5.40
CA CYS A 55 -2.56 0.20 5.62
C CYS A 55 -1.63 0.28 4.40
N VAL A 56 -1.63 1.42 3.72
CA VAL A 56 -0.69 1.71 2.62
C VAL A 56 0.33 2.73 3.09
N GLN A 57 1.61 2.40 2.94
CA GLN A 57 2.68 3.11 3.61
C GLN A 57 3.88 3.32 2.69
N GLY A 58 4.15 4.59 2.35
CA GLY A 58 5.30 5.00 1.54
C GLY A 58 6.57 5.16 2.38
N LEU A 59 7.71 4.67 1.89
CA LEU A 59 8.97 4.63 2.63
C LEU A 59 9.90 5.83 2.33
N ARG A 60 9.58 6.64 1.32
CA ARG A 60 10.46 7.70 0.82
C ARG A 60 10.48 8.93 1.73
N TRP A 61 11.69 9.41 2.03
CA TRP A 61 11.95 10.77 2.55
C TRP A 61 12.40 11.72 1.44
N SER A 62 12.26 13.03 1.64
CA SER A 62 12.53 14.04 0.61
C SER A 62 13.95 13.99 0.03
N TYR A 63 14.94 13.62 0.85
CA TYR A 63 16.35 13.53 0.49
C TYR A 63 16.81 12.14 0.02
N MET A 64 15.88 11.20 -0.17
CA MET A 64 16.18 9.80 -0.50
C MET A 64 15.52 9.37 -1.80
N GLN A 65 16.17 8.44 -2.49
CA GLN A 65 15.59 7.69 -3.60
C GLN A 65 15.63 6.20 -3.25
N ILE A 66 14.49 5.53 -3.37
CA ILE A 66 14.36 4.08 -3.16
C ILE A 66 14.41 3.42 -4.54
N PHE A 67 15.26 2.40 -4.67
CA PHE A 67 15.39 1.59 -5.88
C PHE A 67 14.55 0.33 -5.80
N ASN A 68 14.59 -0.37 -4.65
CA ASN A 68 13.84 -1.59 -4.44
C ASN A 68 13.39 -1.73 -2.99
N VAL A 69 12.28 -2.44 -2.81
CA VAL A 69 11.78 -2.89 -1.51
C VAL A 69 11.49 -4.39 -1.65
N SER A 70 12.05 -5.20 -0.77
CA SER A 70 11.84 -6.66 -0.79
C SER A 70 11.44 -7.17 0.59
N VAL A 71 10.58 -8.17 0.61
CA VAL A 71 10.16 -8.84 1.85
C VAL A 71 11.26 -9.82 2.28
N VAL A 72 11.82 -9.60 3.47
CA VAL A 72 12.78 -10.53 4.11
C VAL A 72 12.01 -11.57 4.94
N SER A 73 11.02 -11.11 5.70
CA SER A 73 10.09 -11.97 6.44
C SER A 73 8.67 -11.42 6.32
N GLY A 74 7.72 -12.30 6.02
CA GLY A 74 6.32 -11.93 5.86
C GLY A 74 5.55 -11.96 7.19
N PRO A 75 4.38 -11.29 7.23
CA PRO A 75 3.46 -11.38 8.36
C PRO A 75 2.89 -12.78 8.56
N SER A 76 2.47 -13.05 9.79
CA SER A 76 1.82 -14.30 10.21
C SER A 76 0.30 -14.17 10.34
N ARG A 77 -0.25 -12.95 10.37
CA ARG A 77 -1.65 -12.63 10.67
C ARG A 77 -2.24 -11.59 9.69
N GLY A 78 -1.63 -11.49 8.51
CA GLY A 78 -2.01 -10.54 7.49
C GLY A 78 -1.32 -10.84 6.17
N GLN A 79 -1.54 -9.96 5.20
CA GLN A 79 -0.91 -10.04 3.89
C GLN A 79 -0.09 -8.79 3.65
N LEU A 80 1.10 -8.97 3.06
CA LEU A 80 2.01 -7.89 2.74
C LEU A 80 2.25 -7.86 1.23
N ALA A 81 2.02 -6.71 0.61
CA ALA A 81 2.33 -6.46 -0.78
C ALA A 81 3.29 -5.27 -0.90
N VAL A 82 4.33 -5.41 -1.71
CA VAL A 82 5.22 -4.28 -2.06
C VAL A 82 4.56 -3.45 -3.16
N LEU A 83 4.48 -2.14 -2.95
CA LEU A 83 3.88 -1.17 -3.87
C LEU A 83 4.89 -0.08 -4.22
N GLY A 84 5.71 -0.31 -5.25
CA GLY A 84 6.76 0.62 -5.64
C GLY A 84 7.74 0.89 -4.49
N SER A 85 7.86 2.16 -4.08
CA SER A 85 8.70 2.58 -2.95
C SER A 85 7.99 2.52 -1.59
N GLY A 86 7.10 1.55 -1.40
CA GLY A 86 6.25 1.41 -0.24
C GLY A 86 5.65 0.01 -0.14
N PHE A 87 4.71 -0.16 0.78
CA PHE A 87 4.02 -1.43 0.98
C PHE A 87 2.54 -1.21 1.32
N ARG A 88 1.76 -2.28 1.18
CA ARG A 88 0.41 -2.44 1.72
C ARG A 88 0.40 -3.62 2.67
N TYR A 89 -0.10 -3.39 3.89
CA TYR A 89 -0.45 -4.45 4.82
C TYR A 89 -1.97 -4.55 4.93
N SER A 90 -2.50 -5.77 4.80
CA SER A 90 -3.92 -6.07 4.96
C SER A 90 -4.09 -7.01 6.15
N ALA A 91 -4.74 -6.53 7.21
CA ALA A 91 -4.97 -7.31 8.42
C ALA A 91 -6.03 -8.40 8.17
N GLU A 92 -5.85 -9.57 8.75
CA GLU A 92 -6.92 -10.57 8.76
C GLU A 92 -8.11 -10.11 9.62
N LYS A 93 -9.32 -10.53 9.26
CA LYS A 93 -10.56 -10.08 9.92
C LYS A 93 -10.74 -10.61 11.34
N GLN A 94 -10.11 -11.75 11.68
CA GLN A 94 -10.37 -12.48 12.92
C GLN A 94 -9.13 -12.63 13.80
N THR A 95 -8.03 -11.97 13.46
CA THR A 95 -6.79 -12.10 14.23
C THR A 95 -6.83 -11.24 15.48
N ARG A 96 -6.57 -11.89 16.61
CA ARG A 96 -6.23 -11.23 17.87
C ARG A 96 -4.73 -11.33 18.08
N GLY A 97 -4.10 -10.23 18.46
CA GLY A 97 -2.67 -10.18 18.78
C GLY A 97 -1.84 -9.47 17.72
N THR A 98 -0.55 -9.34 18.02
CA THR A 98 0.41 -8.60 17.22
C THR A 98 0.89 -9.41 16.01
N ASP A 99 1.39 -8.70 15.01
CA ASP A 99 2.02 -9.27 13.83
C ASP A 99 3.33 -8.56 13.55
N LYS A 100 4.16 -9.13 12.67
CA LYS A 100 5.45 -8.52 12.32
C LYS A 100 5.88 -8.89 10.92
N PHE A 101 6.60 -8.00 10.28
CA PHE A 101 7.27 -8.29 9.02
C PHE A 101 8.57 -7.50 8.90
N THR A 102 9.44 -7.96 8.01
CA THR A 102 10.75 -7.34 7.76
C THR A 102 10.89 -7.03 6.29
N LEU A 103 11.29 -5.81 5.98
CA LEU A 103 11.63 -5.35 4.63
C LEU A 103 13.13 -5.08 4.53
N LEU A 104 13.70 -5.36 3.36
CA LEU A 104 15.00 -4.84 2.95
C LEU A 104 14.77 -3.76 1.90
N ILE A 105 15.36 -2.60 2.13
CA ILE A 105 15.19 -1.42 1.30
C ILE A 105 16.54 -1.11 0.69
N SER A 106 16.63 -0.99 -0.63
CA SER A 106 17.82 -0.49 -1.32
C SER A 106 17.54 0.85 -1.98
N GLY A 107 18.53 1.71 -1.99
CA GLY A 107 18.36 3.07 -2.51
C GLY A 107 19.63 3.89 -2.42
N LYS A 108 19.43 5.21 -2.41
CA LYS A 108 20.45 6.17 -2.03
C LYS A 108 19.91 7.22 -1.07
N ASN A 109 20.74 7.59 -0.11
CA ASN A 109 20.56 8.76 0.73
C ASN A 109 21.48 9.86 0.19
N ARG A 110 20.89 10.93 -0.35
CA ARG A 110 21.60 11.91 -1.18
C ARG A 110 22.32 11.22 -2.36
N GLN A 111 23.64 11.15 -2.32
CA GLN A 111 24.48 10.56 -3.37
C GLN A 111 25.07 9.20 -2.98
N VAL A 112 24.86 8.74 -1.74
CA VAL A 112 25.44 7.50 -1.22
C VAL A 112 24.42 6.38 -1.34
N ALA A 113 24.75 5.35 -2.09
CA ALA A 113 23.93 4.15 -2.22
C ALA A 113 24.13 3.21 -1.03
N GLY A 114 23.08 2.49 -0.68
CA GLY A 114 23.14 1.46 0.35
C GLY A 114 21.78 0.85 0.63
N THR A 115 21.68 0.14 1.75
CA THR A 115 20.47 -0.59 2.14
C THR A 115 20.11 -0.33 3.59
N SER A 116 18.84 -0.51 3.95
CA SER A 116 18.38 -0.57 5.34
C SER A 116 17.42 -1.73 5.53
N THR A 117 17.45 -2.33 6.70
CA THR A 117 16.45 -3.32 7.13
C THR A 117 15.39 -2.59 7.95
N LEU A 118 14.13 -2.78 7.60
CA LEU A 118 13.00 -2.23 8.33
C LEU A 118 12.21 -3.36 8.98
N GLU A 119 12.15 -3.36 10.30
CA GLU A 119 11.32 -4.24 11.09
C GLU A 119 10.05 -3.49 11.49
N VAL A 120 8.88 -4.01 11.10
CA VAL A 120 7.59 -3.41 11.43
C VAL A 120 6.84 -4.32 12.37
N GLU A 121 6.49 -3.79 13.53
CA GLU A 121 5.55 -4.40 14.47
C GLU A 121 4.15 -3.86 14.23
N VAL A 122 3.18 -4.75 14.15
CA VAL A 122 1.77 -4.44 13.91
C VAL A 122 0.98 -4.76 15.16
N ASN A 123 0.35 -3.75 15.72
CA ASN A 123 -0.54 -3.89 16.86
C ASN A 123 -2.00 -3.77 16.42
N PRO A 124 -2.93 -4.57 16.97
CA PRO A 124 -4.35 -4.32 16.76
C PRO A 124 -4.75 -2.99 17.41
N ASP A 125 -5.62 -2.23 16.73
CA ASP A 125 -6.27 -1.02 17.29
C ASP A 125 -7.30 -1.36 18.39
#